data_AF-A0A4V2XSA5-F1
#
_entry.id   AF-A0A4V2XSA5-F1
#
_cell.length_a   1.000
_cell.length_b   1.000
_cell.length_c   1.000
_cell.angle_alpha   90.00
_cell.angle_beta   90.00
_cell.angle_gamma   90.00
#
_symmetry.space_group_name_H-M   'P 1'
#
loop_
_entity.id
_entity.type
_entity.pdbx_description
1 polymer ?
#
loop_
_entity_poly.entity_id
_entity_poly.type
_entity_poly.pdbx_seq_one_letter_code
_entity_poly.pdbx_strand_id
1 'polypeptide(L)'
;MTTVLLVTAGCTDSSKGEDQRPLPTTAASGELACGFVSQESVAVALGTTDFTATGSKVDAGTNPDGSSLAQAICDFYADTVKGDRALIVAVQPLGLAAKADAIVPRVLAAGGAQFVFPASDGEGFATSDQVVYSGAGVSHLIRGDWHYTVAIQKAVEGRNAVDDAVALTRQVVATLNLPKVGTKPRPTVTPAK
;
A
#
# COMPACT_ATOMS: atom_id res chain seq x y z
N MET A 1 -13.72 -7.60 61.65
CA MET A 1 -13.83 -6.92 60.33
C MET A 1 -13.42 -7.93 59.28
N THR A 2 -14.38 -8.39 58.49
CA THR A 2 -14.20 -9.48 57.54
C THR A 2 -14.15 -8.88 56.14
N THR A 3 -12.99 -8.89 55.50
CA THR A 3 -12.82 -8.41 54.12
C THR A 3 -13.13 -9.57 53.18
N VAL A 4 -14.22 -9.46 52.43
CA VAL A 4 -14.57 -10.36 51.33
C VAL A 4 -13.87 -9.85 50.07
N LEU A 5 -12.90 -10.61 49.55
CA LEU A 5 -12.35 -10.39 48.21
C LEU A 5 -13.27 -11.06 47.19
N LEU A 6 -14.04 -10.25 46.44
CA LEU A 6 -14.67 -10.69 45.21
C LEU A 6 -13.62 -10.70 44.10
N VAL A 7 -13.19 -11.90 43.71
CA VAL A 7 -12.46 -12.11 42.45
C VAL A 7 -13.50 -12.10 41.34
N THR A 8 -13.66 -10.97 40.66
CA THR A 8 -14.39 -10.92 39.40
C THR A 8 -13.53 -11.61 38.34
N ALA A 9 -13.93 -12.83 37.96
CA ALA A 9 -13.46 -13.49 36.76
C ALA A 9 -13.78 -12.59 35.56
N GLY A 10 -12.76 -11.97 34.97
CA GLY A 10 -12.89 -11.28 33.71
C GLY A 10 -13.14 -12.30 32.62
N CYS A 11 -14.37 -12.35 32.11
CA CYS A 11 -14.71 -13.05 30.89
C CYS A 11 -13.80 -12.54 29.77
N THR A 12 -12.96 -13.42 29.22
CA THR A 12 -12.29 -13.13 27.95
C THR A 12 -13.33 -13.33 26.86
N ASP A 13 -14.05 -12.26 26.53
CA ASP A 13 -14.84 -12.21 25.30
C ASP A 13 -13.86 -12.34 24.13
N SER A 14 -13.82 -13.52 23.52
CA SER A 14 -13.27 -13.72 22.18
C SER A 14 -14.20 -13.04 21.18
N SER A 15 -14.25 -11.72 21.21
CA SER A 15 -14.83 -10.95 20.14
C SER A 15 -13.94 -11.19 18.92
N LYS A 16 -14.52 -11.80 17.88
CA LYS A 16 -14.05 -11.62 16.49
C LYS A 16 -14.28 -10.16 16.10
N GLY A 17 -13.67 -9.24 16.83
CA GLY A 17 -13.69 -7.83 16.52
C GLY A 17 -12.86 -7.65 15.26
N GLU A 18 -13.50 -7.17 14.21
CA GLU A 18 -12.79 -6.71 13.01
C GLU A 18 -11.72 -5.72 13.47
N ASP A 19 -10.45 -6.00 13.15
CA ASP A 19 -9.36 -5.12 13.54
C ASP A 19 -9.53 -3.80 12.80
N GLN A 20 -9.88 -2.74 13.52
CA GLN A 20 -10.06 -1.37 13.00
C GLN A 20 -8.86 -0.48 13.30
N ARG A 21 -7.77 -1.02 13.84
CA ARG A 21 -6.57 -0.23 14.12
C ARG A 21 -6.00 0.32 12.79
N PRO A 22 -5.44 1.54 12.81
CA PRO A 22 -4.69 2.06 11.67
C PRO A 22 -3.53 1.13 11.32
N LEU A 23 -3.29 0.90 10.04
CA LEU A 23 -2.12 0.14 9.60
C LEU A 23 -0.83 0.90 9.96
N PRO A 24 0.23 0.19 10.38
CA PRO A 24 1.51 0.82 10.66
C PRO A 24 2.14 1.39 9.38
N THR A 25 2.72 2.58 9.48
CA THR A 25 3.38 3.29 8.35
C THR A 25 4.91 3.21 8.39
N THR A 26 5.47 2.64 9.45
CA THR A 26 6.90 2.39 9.63
C THR A 26 7.34 1.16 8.82
N ALA A 27 8.65 0.97 8.68
CA ALA A 27 9.20 -0.22 8.03
C ALA A 27 8.58 -1.49 8.64
N ALA A 28 8.25 -2.44 7.77
CA ALA A 28 7.65 -3.71 8.18
C ALA A 28 8.62 -4.49 9.09
N SER A 29 8.10 -5.01 10.19
CA SER A 29 8.78 -5.99 11.05
C SER A 29 8.11 -7.36 10.90
N GLY A 30 8.86 -8.42 11.16
CA GLY A 30 8.34 -9.79 11.11
C GLY A 30 8.36 -10.41 9.71
N GLU A 31 7.35 -11.25 9.42
CA GLU A 31 7.29 -11.99 8.17
C GLU A 31 6.87 -11.10 6.99
N LEU A 32 7.62 -11.20 5.89
CA LEU A 32 7.41 -10.39 4.69
C LEU A 32 6.89 -11.26 3.54
N ALA A 33 5.72 -10.89 3.00
CA ALA A 33 5.25 -11.39 1.71
C ALA A 33 6.11 -10.80 0.58
N CYS A 34 6.46 -11.65 -0.39
CA CYS A 34 7.30 -11.34 -1.55
C CYS A 34 8.66 -10.68 -1.19
N GLY A 35 9.08 -10.75 0.07
CA GLY A 35 10.31 -10.15 0.59
C GLY A 35 10.25 -8.66 0.94
N PHE A 36 9.10 -7.98 0.88
CA PHE A 36 9.03 -6.54 1.15
C PHE A 36 7.71 -5.97 1.72
N VAL A 37 6.65 -6.77 1.84
CA VAL A 37 5.34 -6.31 2.36
C VAL A 37 5.03 -7.05 3.66
N SER A 38 4.59 -6.36 4.72
CA SER A 38 4.21 -7.03 5.98
C SER A 38 3.01 -7.95 5.78
N GLN A 39 3.14 -9.24 6.12
CA GLN A 39 1.99 -10.16 6.10
C GLN A 39 0.90 -9.74 7.09
N GLU A 40 1.29 -9.20 8.26
CA GLU A 40 0.33 -8.72 9.27
C GLU A 40 -0.50 -7.54 8.73
N SER A 41 0.14 -6.57 8.10
CA SER A 41 -0.57 -5.41 7.54
C SER A 41 -1.50 -5.81 6.40
N VAL A 42 -1.09 -6.78 5.59
CA VAL A 42 -1.94 -7.37 4.55
C VAL A 42 -3.13 -8.10 5.16
N ALA A 43 -2.92 -8.91 6.21
CA ALA A 43 -3.99 -9.65 6.86
C ALA A 43 -5.08 -8.71 7.40
N VAL A 44 -4.66 -7.60 8.02
CA VAL A 44 -5.57 -6.56 8.50
C VAL A 44 -6.28 -5.86 7.33
N ALA A 45 -5.56 -5.47 6.28
CA ALA A 45 -6.13 -4.81 5.11
C ALA A 45 -7.13 -5.69 4.35
N LEU A 46 -6.92 -7.00 4.33
CA LEU A 46 -7.80 -7.98 3.68
C LEU A 46 -8.89 -8.53 4.62
N GLY A 47 -8.79 -8.28 5.92
CA GLY A 47 -9.71 -8.82 6.92
C GLY A 47 -9.62 -10.34 7.07
N THR A 48 -8.51 -10.94 6.64
CA THR A 48 -8.30 -12.40 6.67
C THR A 48 -6.82 -12.74 6.69
N THR A 49 -6.44 -13.81 7.38
CA THR A 49 -5.12 -14.45 7.28
C THR A 49 -5.04 -15.48 6.15
N ASP A 50 -6.20 -15.87 5.60
CA ASP A 50 -6.32 -16.87 4.56
C ASP A 50 -6.15 -16.20 3.19
N PHE A 51 -4.90 -15.90 2.86
CA PHE A 51 -4.51 -15.38 1.55
C PHE A 51 -3.23 -16.06 1.06
N THR A 52 -3.00 -15.96 -0.24
CA THR A 52 -1.73 -16.33 -0.88
C THR A 52 -1.09 -15.10 -1.48
N ALA A 53 0.24 -15.07 -1.48
CA ALA A 53 1.02 -13.99 -2.08
C ALA A 53 1.90 -14.56 -3.20
N THR A 54 1.90 -13.91 -4.36
CA THR A 54 2.74 -14.27 -5.50
C THR A 54 3.50 -13.06 -5.99
N GLY A 55 4.75 -13.26 -6.40
CA GLY A 55 5.65 -12.20 -6.84
C GLY A 55 6.94 -12.20 -6.05
N SER A 56 7.74 -11.16 -6.25
CA SER A 56 9.03 -11.03 -5.56
C SER A 56 9.55 -9.59 -5.65
N LYS A 57 10.39 -9.25 -4.66
CA LYS A 57 11.41 -8.22 -4.80
C LYS A 57 12.56 -8.78 -5.63
N VAL A 58 12.90 -8.09 -6.71
CA VAL A 58 14.04 -8.41 -7.58
C VAL A 58 15.04 -7.28 -7.46
N ASP A 59 16.25 -7.61 -7.02
CA ASP A 59 17.40 -6.72 -7.10
C ASP A 59 18.17 -6.97 -8.42
N ALA A 60 18.75 -5.91 -8.97
CA ALA A 60 19.72 -5.92 -10.06
C ALA A 60 21.03 -5.28 -9.59
N GLY A 61 21.96 -5.03 -10.53
CA GLY A 61 23.12 -4.18 -10.27
C GLY A 61 22.72 -2.78 -9.81
N THR A 62 23.72 -1.97 -9.46
CA THR A 62 23.47 -0.61 -8.95
C THR A 62 22.81 0.28 -10.00
N ASN A 63 21.64 0.82 -9.67
CA ASN A 63 20.94 1.84 -10.46
C ASN A 63 21.64 3.19 -10.39
N PRO A 64 21.33 4.13 -11.31
CA PRO A 64 21.85 5.50 -11.27
C PRO A 64 21.55 6.27 -9.97
N ASP A 65 20.47 5.93 -9.27
CA ASP A 65 20.11 6.52 -7.98
C ASP A 65 20.84 5.88 -6.78
N GLY A 66 21.68 4.85 -7.02
CA GLY A 66 22.44 4.13 -6.01
C GLY A 66 21.71 2.95 -5.37
N SER A 67 20.43 2.73 -5.70
CA SER A 67 19.69 1.55 -5.23
C SER A 67 20.06 0.28 -6.01
N SER A 68 19.76 -0.89 -5.45
CA SER A 68 19.86 -2.17 -6.16
C SER A 68 18.52 -2.68 -6.72
N LEU A 69 17.40 -2.05 -6.38
CA LEU A 69 16.09 -2.61 -6.72
C LEU A 69 15.90 -2.60 -8.24
N ALA A 70 15.52 -3.71 -8.86
CA ALA A 70 15.06 -3.71 -10.25
C ALA A 70 13.56 -3.42 -10.30
N GLN A 71 12.80 -4.15 -9.50
CA GLN A 71 11.36 -4.02 -9.29
C GLN A 71 10.95 -4.81 -8.04
N ALA A 72 9.80 -4.49 -7.46
CA ALA A 72 9.15 -5.32 -6.44
C ALA A 72 7.67 -5.40 -6.74
N ILE A 73 7.13 -6.60 -6.90
CA ILE A 73 5.71 -6.82 -7.15
C ILE A 73 5.22 -7.93 -6.22
N CYS A 74 4.09 -7.70 -5.58
CA CYS A 74 3.41 -8.68 -4.76
C CYS A 74 1.90 -8.59 -5.02
N ASP A 75 1.37 -9.65 -5.61
CA ASP A 75 -0.06 -9.85 -5.83
C ASP A 75 -0.59 -10.78 -4.73
N PHE A 76 -1.70 -10.38 -4.11
CA PHE A 76 -2.34 -11.14 -3.05
C PHE A 76 -3.71 -11.64 -3.52
N TYR A 77 -4.00 -12.90 -3.25
CA TYR A 77 -5.26 -13.55 -3.59
C TYR A 77 -5.90 -14.09 -2.32
N ALA A 78 -7.18 -13.81 -2.12
CA ALA A 78 -7.95 -14.26 -0.98
C ALA A 78 -9.34 -14.71 -1.44
N ASP A 79 -9.90 -15.73 -0.79
CA ASP A 79 -11.22 -16.29 -1.14
C ASP A 79 -12.37 -15.27 -1.00
N THR A 80 -12.11 -14.14 -0.31
CA THR A 80 -13.01 -12.99 -0.21
C THR A 80 -13.30 -12.33 -1.56
N VAL A 81 -12.46 -12.56 -2.57
CA VAL A 81 -12.59 -12.10 -3.95
C VAL A 81 -12.40 -13.30 -4.89
N LYS A 82 -13.50 -13.99 -5.26
CA LYS A 82 -13.45 -15.27 -5.99
C LYS A 82 -12.65 -15.19 -7.29
N GLY A 83 -11.46 -15.80 -7.30
CA GLY A 83 -10.61 -15.95 -8.49
C GLY A 83 -9.89 -14.67 -8.93
N ASP A 84 -10.14 -13.55 -8.25
CA ASP A 84 -9.53 -12.26 -8.56
C ASP A 84 -8.50 -11.88 -7.50
N ARG A 85 -7.60 -11.00 -7.88
CA ARG A 85 -6.57 -10.45 -7.00
C ARG A 85 -7.22 -9.55 -5.95
N ALA A 86 -6.93 -9.75 -4.68
CA ALA A 86 -7.51 -8.97 -3.58
C ALA A 86 -6.72 -7.69 -3.28
N LEU A 87 -5.39 -7.73 -3.37
CA LEU A 87 -4.48 -6.61 -3.14
C LEU A 87 -3.29 -6.69 -4.11
N ILE A 88 -2.81 -5.52 -4.53
CA ILE A 88 -1.55 -5.36 -5.29
C ILE A 88 -0.65 -4.43 -4.53
N VAL A 89 0.62 -4.78 -4.43
CA VAL A 89 1.69 -3.84 -4.08
C VAL A 89 2.78 -3.93 -5.14
N ALA A 90 3.08 -2.81 -5.81
CA ALA A 90 4.11 -2.75 -6.83
C ALA A 90 5.00 -1.53 -6.63
N VAL A 91 6.31 -1.72 -6.83
CA VAL A 91 7.33 -0.68 -6.85
C VAL A 91 8.18 -0.91 -8.08
N GLN A 92 8.19 0.06 -8.98
CA GLN A 92 8.86 -0.04 -10.26
C GLN A 92 9.67 1.22 -10.58
N PRO A 93 10.71 1.12 -11.41
CA PRO A 93 11.46 2.29 -11.85
C PRO A 93 10.53 3.23 -12.64
N LEU A 94 10.62 4.51 -12.34
CA LEU A 94 9.94 5.56 -13.10
C LEU A 94 10.34 5.46 -14.58
N GLY A 95 9.37 5.61 -15.47
CA GLY A 95 9.52 5.46 -16.91
C GLY A 95 9.31 4.04 -17.43
N LEU A 96 9.29 3.00 -16.58
CA LEU A 96 9.03 1.63 -17.03
C LEU A 96 7.60 1.48 -17.58
N ALA A 97 6.63 2.15 -16.94
CA ALA A 97 5.23 2.13 -17.31
C ALA A 97 4.70 3.56 -17.47
N ALA A 98 5.15 4.26 -18.53
CA ALA A 98 4.85 5.69 -18.73
C ALA A 98 3.36 6.07 -18.62
N LYS A 99 2.44 5.18 -19.03
CA LYS A 99 0.98 5.40 -18.86
C LYS A 99 0.55 5.40 -17.39
N ALA A 100 1.12 4.51 -16.57
CA ALA A 100 0.87 4.48 -15.14
C ALA A 100 1.48 5.72 -14.46
N ASP A 101 2.70 6.11 -14.85
CA ASP A 101 3.36 7.29 -14.27
C ASP A 101 2.56 8.58 -14.56
N ALA A 102 1.99 8.70 -15.77
CA ALA A 102 1.18 9.85 -16.17
C ALA A 102 -0.15 9.98 -15.41
N ILE A 103 -0.62 8.94 -14.74
CA ILE A 103 -1.84 9.00 -13.92
C ILE A 103 -1.66 9.96 -12.74
N VAL A 104 -0.47 10.00 -12.12
CA VAL A 104 -0.18 10.84 -10.94
C VAL A 104 -0.43 12.32 -11.22
N PRO A 105 0.30 12.97 -12.15
CA PRO A 105 0.11 14.40 -12.40
C PRO A 105 -1.29 14.68 -12.97
N ARG A 106 -1.88 13.75 -13.73
CA ARG A 106 -3.23 13.92 -14.30
C ARG A 106 -4.31 13.99 -13.21
N VAL A 107 -4.30 13.06 -12.25
CA VAL A 107 -5.31 13.02 -11.18
C VAL A 107 -5.12 14.19 -10.23
N LEU A 108 -3.88 14.52 -9.89
CA LEU A 108 -3.57 15.68 -9.05
C LEU A 108 -4.06 17.00 -9.70
N ALA A 109 -3.81 17.19 -11.00
CA ALA A 109 -4.28 18.38 -11.72
C ALA A 109 -5.81 18.45 -11.83
N ALA A 110 -6.48 17.30 -11.94
CA ALA A 110 -7.95 17.23 -11.99
C ALA A 110 -8.63 17.42 -10.63
N GLY A 111 -7.89 17.38 -9.52
CA GLY A 111 -8.46 17.48 -8.17
C GLY A 111 -9.30 16.27 -7.74
N GLY A 112 -9.14 15.12 -8.41
CA GLY A 112 -9.92 13.89 -8.16
C GLY A 112 -9.39 13.02 -7.02
N ALA A 113 -8.42 13.51 -6.24
CA ALA A 113 -7.80 12.78 -5.15
C ALA A 113 -8.58 12.95 -3.84
N GLN A 114 -8.83 11.85 -3.13
CA GLN A 114 -9.36 11.90 -1.75
C GLN A 114 -8.24 12.14 -0.74
N PHE A 115 -7.03 11.71 -1.07
CA PHE A 115 -5.81 12.00 -0.31
C PHE A 115 -4.69 12.45 -1.25
N VAL A 116 -3.95 13.48 -0.85
CA VAL A 116 -2.76 13.95 -1.56
C VAL A 116 -1.57 13.79 -0.62
N PHE A 117 -0.52 13.11 -1.08
CA PHE A 117 0.69 12.94 -0.28
C PHE A 117 1.37 14.30 -0.04
N PRO A 118 1.90 14.57 1.16
CA PRO A 118 2.75 15.72 1.39
C PRO A 118 3.95 15.71 0.44
N ALA A 119 4.37 16.87 -0.03
CA ALA A 119 5.51 16.98 -0.97
C ALA A 119 6.82 16.37 -0.43
N SER A 120 6.99 16.29 0.90
CA SER A 120 8.12 15.62 1.55
C SER A 120 8.12 14.09 1.41
N ASP A 121 6.96 13.48 1.16
CA ASP A 121 6.82 12.05 0.88
C ASP A 121 7.10 11.76 -0.60
N GLY A 122 6.68 12.67 -1.49
CA GLY A 122 6.81 12.60 -2.95
C GLY A 122 5.59 13.24 -3.63
N GLU A 123 5.42 12.98 -4.93
CA GLU A 123 4.23 13.39 -5.67
C GLU A 123 3.29 12.18 -5.78
N GLY A 124 2.09 12.27 -5.22
CA GLY A 124 1.20 11.12 -5.17
C GLY A 124 -0.20 11.43 -4.67
N PHE A 125 -1.10 10.48 -4.87
CA PHE A 125 -2.48 10.56 -4.43
C PHE A 125 -3.00 9.20 -3.95
N ALA A 126 -4.14 9.21 -3.28
CA ALA A 126 -4.98 8.03 -3.12
C ALA A 126 -6.45 8.37 -3.37
N THR A 127 -7.20 7.38 -3.86
CA THR A 127 -8.62 7.52 -4.20
C THR A 127 -9.32 6.15 -4.20
N SER A 128 -10.63 6.15 -4.04
CA SER A 128 -11.54 5.02 -4.30
C SER A 128 -12.35 5.23 -5.58
N ASP A 129 -12.05 6.28 -6.36
CA ASP A 129 -12.76 6.59 -7.59
C ASP A 129 -12.43 5.57 -8.70
N GLN A 130 -13.46 4.83 -9.11
CA GLN A 130 -13.37 3.79 -10.13
C GLN A 130 -13.09 4.32 -11.54
N VAL A 131 -13.21 5.63 -11.77
CA VAL A 131 -12.82 6.26 -13.04
C VAL A 131 -11.29 6.25 -13.22
N VAL A 132 -10.53 6.21 -12.12
CA VAL A 132 -9.06 6.16 -12.15
C VAL A 132 -8.55 4.71 -12.11
N TYR A 133 -9.14 3.86 -11.27
CA TYR A 133 -8.81 2.44 -11.13
C TYR A 133 -9.98 1.64 -10.54
N SER A 134 -10.24 0.43 -11.03
CA SER A 134 -11.15 -0.50 -10.35
C SER A 134 -10.51 -0.96 -9.03
N GLY A 135 -11.11 -0.58 -7.90
CA GLY A 135 -10.73 -1.01 -6.56
C GLY A 135 -11.50 -0.25 -5.48
N ALA A 136 -11.44 -0.75 -4.25
CA ALA A 136 -11.99 -0.09 -3.07
C ALA A 136 -11.09 1.05 -2.56
N GLY A 137 -9.79 0.96 -2.82
CA GLY A 137 -8.83 2.02 -2.53
C GLY A 137 -7.54 1.80 -3.30
N VAL A 138 -7.02 2.86 -3.92
CA VAL A 138 -5.75 2.86 -4.64
C VAL A 138 -4.88 4.01 -4.14
N SER A 139 -3.57 3.77 -4.06
CA SER A 139 -2.54 4.76 -3.78
C SER A 139 -1.47 4.69 -4.86
N HIS A 140 -1.11 5.85 -5.40
CA HIS A 140 0.04 6.02 -6.29
C HIS A 140 0.98 7.07 -5.70
N LEU A 141 2.27 6.77 -5.67
CA LEU A 141 3.30 7.69 -5.20
C LEU A 141 4.53 7.60 -6.09
N ILE A 142 4.99 8.75 -6.58
CA ILE A 142 6.29 8.92 -7.23
C ILE A 142 7.25 9.56 -6.24
N ARG A 143 8.34 8.86 -5.95
CA ARG A 143 9.39 9.32 -5.01
C ARG A 143 10.76 8.87 -5.52
N GLY A 144 11.72 9.79 -5.61
CA GLY A 144 13.00 9.47 -6.24
C GLY A 144 12.80 9.02 -7.67
N ASP A 145 13.44 7.92 -8.08
CA ASP A 145 13.26 7.30 -9.40
C ASP A 145 12.25 6.15 -9.40
N TRP A 146 11.32 6.14 -8.44
CA TRP A 146 10.42 5.02 -8.19
C TRP A 146 8.95 5.43 -8.20
N HIS A 147 8.12 4.55 -8.76
CA HIS A 147 6.67 4.62 -8.68
C HIS A 147 6.16 3.45 -7.84
N TYR A 148 5.49 3.80 -6.75
CA TYR A 148 4.82 2.91 -5.81
C TYR A 148 3.32 2.89 -6.11
N THR A 149 2.75 1.69 -6.19
CA THR A 149 1.32 1.46 -6.40
C THR A 149 0.83 0.48 -5.35
N VAL A 150 -0.24 0.84 -4.64
CA VAL A 150 -1.00 -0.07 -3.79
C VAL A 150 -2.46 -0.03 -4.24
N ALA A 151 -3.08 -1.17 -4.47
CA ALA A 151 -4.49 -1.25 -4.85
C ALA A 151 -5.22 -2.36 -4.09
N ILE A 152 -6.20 -2.00 -3.27
CA ILE A 152 -7.10 -2.90 -2.55
C ILE A 152 -8.38 -3.04 -3.37
N GLN A 153 -8.74 -4.25 -3.78
CA GLN A 153 -9.89 -4.47 -4.65
C GLN A 153 -11.23 -4.41 -3.92
N LYS A 154 -11.28 -4.93 -2.68
CA LYS A 154 -12.51 -4.96 -1.88
C LYS A 154 -12.25 -4.39 -0.50
N ALA A 155 -13.13 -3.49 -0.04
CA ALA A 155 -13.07 -2.95 1.31
C ALA A 155 -13.49 -4.03 2.31
N VAL A 156 -12.78 -4.08 3.44
CA VAL A 156 -13.23 -4.75 4.65
C VAL A 156 -14.26 -3.84 5.33
N GLU A 157 -15.32 -4.44 5.89
CA GLU A 157 -16.34 -3.67 6.60
C GLU A 157 -15.71 -2.86 7.75
N GLY A 158 -16.19 -1.63 7.96
CA GLY A 158 -15.66 -0.73 8.98
C GLY A 158 -14.28 -0.14 8.70
N ARG A 159 -13.59 -0.51 7.61
CA ARG A 159 -12.28 0.04 7.23
C ARG A 159 -12.34 1.00 6.05
N ASN A 160 -11.44 1.98 6.04
CA ASN A 160 -11.25 2.88 4.91
C ASN A 160 -10.10 2.37 4.03
N ALA A 161 -10.45 1.77 2.89
CA ALA A 161 -9.46 1.20 1.96
C ALA A 161 -8.49 2.25 1.37
N VAL A 162 -8.87 3.53 1.33
CA VAL A 162 -7.97 4.61 0.88
C VAL A 162 -6.88 4.85 1.92
N ASP A 163 -7.26 4.94 3.20
CA ASP A 163 -6.31 5.13 4.30
C ASP A 163 -5.38 3.92 4.43
N ASP A 164 -5.91 2.70 4.24
CA ASP A 164 -5.13 1.47 4.23
C ASP A 164 -4.13 1.43 3.08
N ALA A 165 -4.55 1.81 1.87
CA ALA A 165 -3.65 1.90 0.72
C ALA A 165 -2.52 2.93 0.96
N VAL A 166 -2.83 4.09 1.55
CA VAL A 166 -1.83 5.10 1.91
C VAL A 166 -0.85 4.56 2.96
N ALA A 167 -1.36 3.88 3.99
CA ALA A 167 -0.53 3.34 5.05
C ALA A 167 0.41 2.23 4.56
N LEU A 168 -0.10 1.30 3.73
CA LEU A 168 0.71 0.28 3.06
C LEU A 168 1.77 0.91 2.15
N THR A 169 1.43 1.94 1.37
CA THR A 169 2.41 2.66 0.55
C THR A 169 3.54 3.23 1.42
N ARG A 170 3.22 3.87 2.55
CA ARG A 170 4.24 4.42 3.46
C ARG A 170 5.10 3.34 4.13
N GLN A 171 4.48 2.24 4.54
CA GLN A 171 5.21 1.09 5.08
C GLN A 171 6.19 0.53 4.03
N VAL A 172 5.76 0.33 2.79
CA VAL A 172 6.61 -0.16 1.69
C VAL A 172 7.76 0.81 1.41
N VAL A 173 7.47 2.11 1.38
CA VAL A 173 8.50 3.16 1.25
C VAL A 173 9.54 3.06 2.37
N ALA A 174 9.11 2.84 3.61
CA ALA A 174 10.00 2.71 4.76
C ALA A 174 10.79 1.38 4.73
N THR A 175 10.17 0.28 4.32
CA THR A 175 10.81 -1.05 4.21
C THR A 175 11.87 -1.09 3.12
N LEU A 176 11.58 -0.56 1.93
CA LEU A 176 12.52 -0.57 0.82
C LEU A 176 13.59 0.52 0.94
N ASN A 177 13.28 1.61 1.66
CA ASN A 177 14.19 2.73 1.93
C ASN A 177 14.93 3.23 0.68
N LEU A 178 14.20 3.35 -0.45
CA LEU A 178 14.80 3.77 -1.71
C LEU A 178 15.17 5.26 -1.68
N PRO A 179 16.19 5.68 -2.47
CA PRO A 179 16.61 7.07 -2.58
C PRO A 179 15.45 8.01 -2.90
N LYS A 180 15.41 9.17 -2.22
CA LYS A 180 14.36 10.18 -2.42
C LYS A 180 14.65 11.14 -3.57
N VAL A 181 15.93 11.32 -3.89
CA VAL A 181 16.37 12.18 -4.98
C VAL A 181 16.27 11.39 -6.28
N GLY A 182 15.54 11.94 -7.25
CA GLY A 182 15.39 11.32 -8.56
C GLY A 182 16.40 11.89 -9.56
N THR A 183 16.87 11.03 -10.46
CA THR A 183 17.69 11.38 -11.63
C THR A 183 16.87 11.37 -12.92
N LYS A 184 15.67 10.78 -12.90
CA LYS A 184 14.81 10.63 -14.07
C LYS A 184 13.86 11.82 -14.27
N PRO A 185 13.47 12.11 -15.53
CA PRO A 185 12.43 13.09 -15.81
C PRO A 185 11.11 12.75 -15.10
N ARG A 186 10.44 13.79 -14.59
CA ARG A 186 9.10 13.65 -14.00
C ARG A 186 8.04 13.51 -15.08
N PRO A 187 7.00 12.67 -14.90
CA PRO A 187 5.86 12.67 -15.78
C PRO A 187 5.17 14.03 -15.72
N THR A 188 4.70 14.52 -16.87
CA THR A 188 3.95 15.77 -16.97
C THR A 188 2.54 15.48 -17.44
N VAL A 189 1.59 16.37 -17.13
CA VAL A 189 0.26 16.32 -17.74
C VAL A 189 0.43 16.57 -19.24
N THR A 190 0.25 15.55 -20.07
CA THR A 190 0.16 15.76 -21.53
C THR A 190 -1.16 16.48 -21.81
N PRO A 191 -1.16 17.63 -22.51
CA PRO A 191 -2.39 18.29 -22.91
C PRO A 191 -3.24 17.34 -23.75
N ALA A 192 -4.54 17.25 -23.46
CA ALA A 192 -5.47 16.57 -24.36
C ALA A 192 -5.44 17.30 -25.72
N LYS A 193 -5.24 16.54 -26.80
CA LYS A 193 -5.41 17.04 -28.17
C LYS A 193 -6.89 17.12 -28.51
#